data_AF-A0A3B8REU6-F1
#
_entry.id   AF-A0A3B8REU6-F1
#
_cell.length_a   1.000
_cell.length_b   1.000
_cell.length_c   1.000
_cell.angle_alpha   90.00
_cell.angle_beta   90.00
_cell.angle_gamma   90.00
#
_symmetry.space_group_name_H-M   'P 1'
#
loop_
_entity.id
_entity.type
_entity.pdbx_description
1 polymer ?
#
loop_
_entity_poly.entity_id
_entity_poly.type
_entity_poly.pdbx_seq_one_letter_code
_entity_poly.pdbx_strand_id
1 'polypeptide(L)' 'MEIVASSLIKQHLIDPVICIRCNTCEATCPVGAITHDDRNYVVDADKCNHCMACLPPCPTG' A
#
# COMPACT_ATOMS: atom_id res chain seq x y z
N MET A 1 18.67 17.43 -19.21
CA MET A 1 18.63 17.44 -17.73
C MET A 1 17.16 17.43 -17.33
N GLU A 2 16.52 16.27 -17.43
CA GLU A 2 15.24 16.09 -16.75
C GLU A 2 15.59 15.77 -15.30
N ILE A 3 15.49 16.81 -14.48
CA ILE A 3 15.31 16.61 -13.05
C ILE A 3 13.94 15.94 -12.96
N VAL A 4 13.92 14.61 -12.95
CA VAL A 4 12.79 13.88 -12.37
C VAL A 4 12.66 14.46 -10.98
N ALA A 5 11.66 15.33 -10.79
CA ALA A 5 11.37 15.92 -9.50
C ALA A 5 11.17 14.72 -8.58
N SER A 6 12.16 14.45 -7.74
CA SER A 6 12.09 13.37 -6.76
C SER A 6 11.09 13.84 -5.72
N SER A 7 9.80 13.68 -6.04
CA SER A 7 8.72 13.78 -5.10
C SER A 7 8.90 12.61 -4.14
N LEU A 8 9.62 12.85 -3.04
CA LEU A 8 9.77 11.89 -1.97
C LEU A 8 8.38 11.62 -1.39
N ILE A 9 7.81 10.47 -1.74
CA ILE A 9 6.47 10.09 -1.31
C ILE A 9 6.58 9.18 -0.09
N LYS A 10 5.97 9.59 1.02
CA LYS A 10 5.96 8.78 2.26
C LYS A 10 4.79 7.80 2.20
N GLN A 11 5.00 6.70 1.50
CA GLN A 11 4.02 5.61 1.34
C GLN A 11 4.40 4.42 2.23
N HIS A 12 3.39 3.75 2.78
CA HIS A 12 3.60 2.47 3.46
C HIS A 12 3.80 1.35 2.42
N LEU A 13 4.85 0.54 2.62
CA LEU A 13 5.14 -0.64 1.82
C LEU A 13 4.74 -1.89 2.60
N ILE A 14 4.00 -2.79 1.95
CA ILE A 14 3.57 -4.06 2.57
C ILE A 14 4.74 -5.06 2.49
N ASP A 15 5.19 -5.56 3.63
CA ASP A 15 6.24 -6.57 3.70
C ASP A 15 5.66 -7.97 3.41
N PRO A 16 6.07 -8.65 2.32
CA PRO A 16 5.54 -9.96 1.97
C PRO A 16 5.98 -11.10 2.91
N VAL A 17 7.01 -10.88 3.74
CA VAL A 17 7.45 -11.85 4.76
C VAL A 17 6.53 -11.82 5.97
N ILE A 18 6.01 -10.64 6.31
CA ILE A 18 5.12 -10.42 7.46
C ILE A 18 3.66 -10.59 7.06
N CYS A 19 3.29 -10.18 5.83
CA CYS A 19 1.92 -10.21 5.35
C CYS A 19 1.33 -11.63 5.40
N ILE A 20 0.27 -11.79 6.20
CA ILE A 20 -0.48 -13.05 6.30
C ILE A 20 -1.57 -13.20 5.22
N ARG A 21 -1.64 -12.29 4.25
CA ARG A 21 -2.61 -12.29 3.12
C ARG A 21 -4.08 -12.34 3.57
N CYS A 22 -4.43 -11.57 4.59
CA CYS A 22 -5.78 -11.50 5.17
C CYS A 22 -6.78 -10.63 4.39
N ASN A 23 -6.35 -9.95 3.33
CA ASN A 23 -7.15 -9.05 2.49
C ASN A 23 -7.69 -7.76 3.16
N THR A 24 -7.40 -7.53 4.43
CA THR A 24 -7.94 -6.37 5.16
C THR A 24 -7.51 -5.02 4.58
N CYS A 25 -6.25 -4.90 4.14
CA CYS A 25 -5.71 -3.65 3.62
C CYS A 25 -6.39 -3.22 2.30
N GLU A 26 -6.59 -4.17 1.37
CA GLU A 26 -7.33 -3.93 0.12
C GLU A 26 -8.78 -3.55 0.38
N ALA A 27 -9.48 -4.31 1.23
CA ALA A 27 -10.88 -4.04 1.57
C ALA A 27 -11.09 -2.68 2.25
N THR A 28 -10.09 -2.20 3.01
CA THR A 28 -10.20 -0.92 3.74
C THR A 28 -9.78 0.29 2.90
N CYS A 29 -9.10 0.08 1.76
CA CYS A 29 -8.57 1.20 0.98
C CYS A 29 -9.70 2.03 0.33
N PRO A 30 -9.93 3.29 0.74
CA PRO A 30 -11.08 4.07 0.26
C PRO A 30 -10.96 4.47 -1.22
N VAL A 31 -9.75 4.45 -1.76
CA VAL A 31 -9.42 4.81 -3.14
C VAL A 31 -9.07 3.61 -4.01
N GLY A 32 -9.16 2.38 -3.47
CA GLY A 32 -8.83 1.16 -4.21
C GLY A 32 -7.39 1.13 -4.75
N ALA A 33 -6.44 1.71 -4.01
CA ALA A 33 -5.03 1.78 -4.42
C ALA A 33 -4.25 0.49 -4.13
N ILE A 34 -4.81 -0.47 -3.41
CA ILE A 34 -4.14 -1.72 -3.06
C ILE A 34 -4.71 -2.82 -3.94
N THR A 35 -3.83 -3.63 -4.52
CA THR A 35 -4.18 -4.82 -5.30
C THR A 35 -3.35 -6.00 -4.81
N HIS A 36 -3.80 -7.22 -5.07
CA HIS A 36 -3.06 -8.42 -4.72
C HIS A 36 -2.97 -9.42 -5.88
N ASP A 37 -1.91 -10.23 -5.84
CA ASP A 37 -1.79 -11.46 -6.59
C ASP A 37 -1.77 -12.67 -5.63
N ASP A 38 -1.46 -13.86 -6.14
CA ASP A 38 -1.42 -15.10 -5.34
C ASP A 38 -0.41 -15.06 -4.17
N ARG A 39 0.54 -14.12 -4.18
CA ARG A 39 1.70 -14.08 -3.26
C ARG A 39 1.81 -12.77 -2.49
N ASN A 40 1.48 -11.64 -3.09
CA ASN A 40 1.82 -10.31 -2.58
C ASN A 40 0.66 -9.32 -2.67
N TYR A 41 0.70 -8.31 -1.81
CA TYR A 41 -0.14 -7.11 -1.90
C TYR A 41 0.74 -5.93 -2.30
N VAL A 42 0.27 -5.13 -3.24
CA VAL A 42 1.01 -4.00 -3.82
C VAL A 42 0.14 -2.74 -3.74
N VAL A 43 0.75 -1.63 -3.31
CA VAL A 43 0.10 -0.32 -3.26
C VAL A 43 0.51 0.49 -4.49
N ASP A 44 -0.47 0.86 -5.30
CA ASP A 44 -0.32 1.76 -6.44
C ASP A 44 -0.04 3.19 -5.94
N ALA A 45 1.18 3.68 -6.14
CA ALA A 45 1.64 4.98 -5.68
C ALA A 45 0.89 6.15 -6.36
N ASP A 46 0.41 5.96 -7.58
CA ASP A 46 -0.30 7.01 -8.33
C ASP A 46 -1.74 7.16 -7.85
N LYS A 47 -2.34 6.08 -7.32
CA LYS A 47 -3.69 6.10 -6.73
C LYS A 47 -3.68 6.39 -5.22
N CYS A 48 -2.60 6.10 -4.53
CA CYS A 48 -2.52 6.25 -3.08
C CYS A 48 -2.59 7.73 -2.70
N ASN A 49 -3.55 8.10 -1.85
CA ASN A 49 -3.69 9.46 -1.31
C ASN A 49 -3.02 9.65 0.07
N HIS A 50 -2.19 8.69 0.50
CA HIS A 50 -1.48 8.70 1.78
C HIS A 50 -2.36 8.83 3.03
N CYS A 51 -3.61 8.36 2.99
CA CYS A 51 -4.52 8.40 4.14
C CYS A 51 -4.16 7.47 5.30
N MET A 52 -3.26 6.49 5.09
CA MET A 52 -2.82 5.50 6.08
C MET A 52 -3.95 4.62 6.65
N ALA A 53 -5.12 4.55 6.00
CA ALA A 53 -6.26 3.77 6.45
C ALA A 53 -6.01 2.24 6.46
N CYS A 54 -5.03 1.77 5.70
CA CYS A 54 -4.66 0.35 5.65
C CYS A 54 -3.86 -0.15 6.86
N LEU A 55 -3.27 0.76 7.66
CA LEU A 55 -2.43 0.39 8.81
C LEU A 55 -3.24 -0.02 10.06
N PRO A 56 -4.17 0.79 10.59
CA PRO A 56 -4.89 0.44 11.82
C PRO A 56 -5.58 -0.93 11.82
N PRO A 57 -6.18 -1.41 10.71
CA PRO A 57 -6.83 -2.71 10.69
C PRO A 57 -5.88 -3.86 10.33
N CYS A 58 -4.61 -3.60 10.04
CA CYS A 58 -3.63 -4.63 9.71
C CYS A 58 -3.27 -5.44 10.97
N PRO A 59 -3.52 -6.76 11.01
CA PRO A 59 -3.22 -7.58 12.19
C PRO A 59 -1.71 -7.75 12.43
N THR A 60 -0.89 -7.42 11.43
CA THR A 60 0.57 -7.56 11.49
C THR A 60 1.32 -6.24 11.64
N GLY A 61 0.62 -5.10 11.62
CA GLY A 61 1.20 -3.75 11.68
C GLY A 61 0.82 -2.89 10.49
#